data_AF-A0A0N9I9N8-F1
#
_entry.id   AF-A0A0N9I9N8-F1
#
_cell.length_a   1.000
_cell.length_b   1.000
_cell.length_c   1.000
_cell.angle_alpha   90.00
_cell.angle_beta   90.00
_cell.angle_gamma   90.00
#
_symmetry.space_group_name_H-M   'P 1'
#
loop_
_entity.id
_entity.type
_entity.pdbx_description
1 polymer ?
#
loop_
_entity_poly.entity_id
_entity_poly.type
_entity_poly.pdbx_seq_one_letter_code
_entity_poly.pdbx_strand_id
1 'polypeptide(L)'
;MPAVSFGYKATWLAVRDGSAGVVADALELPERRTVGWHDGVDAAYRGELLITAPVDGWTFAVTAPGHALPDLSDAGFAEWFGKLSARLGTVRCFVTHRVVELHGWARAELGRVERVYCYLGERGEVLADIGQRTADEVGGEPDEDDVLRLAGLWSVNPAELDGRDVPGDCLVAGRPPESRWRTGWPRR
;
A
#
# COMPACT_ATOMS: atom_id res chain seq x y z
N MET A 1 2.63 -11.45 -19.85
CA MET A 1 1.51 -10.58 -20.29
C MET A 1 1.84 -9.18 -19.82
N PRO A 2 1.56 -8.14 -20.63
CA PRO A 2 1.87 -6.78 -20.23
C PRO A 2 1.13 -6.42 -18.93
N ALA A 3 1.79 -5.65 -18.07
CA ALA A 3 1.20 -5.09 -16.88
C ALA A 3 0.08 -4.10 -17.25
N VAL A 4 -0.91 -4.01 -16.36
CA VAL A 4 -1.91 -2.94 -16.32
C VAL A 4 -1.74 -2.12 -15.05
N SER A 5 -2.04 -0.84 -15.14
CA SER A 5 -1.84 0.14 -14.08
C SER A 5 -2.85 -0.03 -12.95
N PHE A 6 -2.46 0.47 -11.78
CA PHE A 6 -3.32 0.58 -10.61
C PHE A 6 -2.99 1.90 -9.87
N GLY A 7 -3.63 2.14 -8.72
CA GLY A 7 -3.27 3.25 -7.82
C GLY A 7 -4.40 4.25 -7.61
N TYR A 8 -5.40 4.29 -8.48
CA TYR A 8 -6.66 4.99 -8.24
C TYR A 8 -7.63 4.12 -7.45
N LYS A 9 -8.29 4.65 -6.42
CA LYS A 9 -9.21 3.89 -5.56
C LYS A 9 -8.55 2.62 -5.00
N ALA A 10 -7.32 2.75 -4.54
CA ALA A 10 -6.49 1.65 -4.10
C ALA A 10 -5.71 2.03 -2.84
N THR A 11 -5.45 1.06 -1.99
CA THR A 11 -4.39 1.09 -0.98
C THR A 11 -3.30 0.12 -1.43
N TRP A 12 -2.05 0.56 -1.44
CA TRP A 12 -0.95 -0.32 -1.77
C TRP A 12 0.29 -0.11 -0.92
N LEU A 13 0.98 -1.22 -0.67
CA LEU A 13 2.36 -1.24 -0.18
C LEU A 13 3.31 -1.34 -1.37
N ALA A 14 4.46 -0.69 -1.28
CA ALA A 14 5.61 -0.94 -2.13
C ALA A 14 6.79 -1.42 -1.27
N VAL A 15 7.28 -2.62 -1.55
CA VAL A 15 8.36 -3.28 -0.80
C VAL A 15 9.57 -3.43 -1.70
N ARG A 16 10.71 -2.90 -1.28
CA ARG A 16 11.96 -3.00 -2.05
C ARG A 16 12.61 -4.36 -1.87
N ASP A 17 13.13 -4.92 -2.96
CA ASP A 17 13.94 -6.15 -3.00
C ASP A 17 13.26 -7.40 -2.41
N GLY A 18 11.94 -7.35 -2.15
CA GLY A 18 11.14 -8.48 -1.71
C GLY A 18 10.51 -9.21 -2.89
N SER A 19 10.48 -10.55 -2.86
CA SER A 19 9.68 -11.33 -3.82
C SER A 19 8.22 -11.40 -3.39
N ALA A 20 7.31 -11.75 -4.31
CA ALA A 20 5.90 -11.93 -3.99
C ALA A 20 5.67 -12.88 -2.79
N GLY A 21 6.41 -13.99 -2.72
CA GLY A 21 6.33 -14.96 -1.63
C GLY A 21 6.80 -14.38 -0.30
N VAL A 22 7.94 -13.66 -0.29
CA VAL A 22 8.47 -13.02 0.93
C VAL A 22 7.51 -11.96 1.47
N VAL A 23 6.92 -11.15 0.59
CA VAL A 23 5.91 -10.16 0.98
C VAL A 23 4.65 -10.85 1.51
N ALA A 24 4.20 -11.93 0.87
CA ALA A 24 3.03 -12.70 1.32
C ALA A 24 3.25 -13.30 2.70
N ASP A 25 4.42 -13.89 2.94
CA ASP A 25 4.76 -14.50 4.22
C ASP A 25 4.91 -13.43 5.33
N ALA A 26 5.47 -12.25 5.01
CA ALA A 26 5.58 -11.15 5.96
C ALA A 26 4.23 -10.51 6.33
N LEU A 27 3.29 -10.50 5.39
CA LEU A 27 1.87 -10.17 5.60
C LEU A 27 1.08 -11.36 6.19
N GLU A 28 1.76 -12.47 6.45
CA GLU A 28 1.27 -13.68 7.08
C GLU A 28 0.10 -14.33 6.31
N LEU A 29 0.15 -14.38 4.98
CA LEU A 29 -0.94 -14.90 4.13
C LEU A 29 -0.75 -16.42 3.85
N PRO A 30 -1.38 -17.32 4.63
CA PRO A 30 -1.19 -18.77 4.44
C PRO A 30 -1.90 -19.30 3.19
N GLU A 31 -3.05 -18.71 2.85
CA GLU A 31 -3.86 -19.11 1.71
C GLU A 31 -3.66 -18.12 0.57
N ARG A 32 -2.99 -18.60 -0.48
CA ARG A 32 -2.62 -17.81 -1.65
C ARG A 32 -2.74 -18.65 -2.91
N ARG A 33 -3.19 -18.02 -3.99
CA ARG A 33 -3.22 -18.61 -5.33
C ARG A 33 -2.31 -17.83 -6.27
N THR A 34 -1.68 -18.54 -7.20
CA THR A 34 -0.93 -17.93 -8.30
C THR A 34 -1.90 -17.35 -9.33
N VAL A 35 -1.60 -16.17 -9.86
CA VAL A 35 -2.49 -15.45 -10.78
C VAL A 35 -1.66 -14.57 -11.72
N GLY A 36 -2.17 -14.35 -12.93
CA GLY A 36 -1.59 -13.37 -13.86
C GLY A 36 -1.85 -11.94 -13.40
N TRP A 37 -1.02 -11.00 -13.85
CA TRP A 37 -1.08 -9.59 -13.44
C TRP A 37 -2.49 -8.98 -13.55
N HIS A 38 -3.13 -9.11 -14.72
CA HIS A 38 -4.45 -8.54 -14.99
C HIS A 38 -5.53 -9.04 -14.02
N ASP A 39 -5.72 -10.36 -13.92
CA ASP A 39 -6.70 -10.96 -13.02
C ASP A 39 -6.41 -10.64 -11.54
N GLY A 40 -5.13 -10.41 -11.22
CA GLY A 40 -4.68 -9.97 -9.91
C GLY A 40 -5.13 -8.55 -9.58
N VAL A 41 -4.95 -7.61 -10.52
CA VAL A 41 -5.42 -6.23 -10.37
C VAL A 41 -6.93 -6.21 -10.23
N ASP A 42 -7.65 -6.97 -11.06
CA ASP A 42 -9.11 -7.12 -10.96
C ASP A 42 -9.54 -7.66 -9.58
N ALA A 43 -8.80 -8.63 -9.04
CA ALA A 43 -9.04 -9.18 -7.70
C ALA A 43 -8.80 -8.13 -6.60
N ALA A 44 -7.74 -7.34 -6.70
CA ALA A 44 -7.44 -6.27 -5.76
C ALA A 44 -8.59 -5.25 -5.66
N TYR A 45 -9.14 -4.85 -6.81
CA TYR A 45 -10.28 -3.93 -6.88
C TYR A 45 -11.60 -4.52 -6.37
N ARG A 46 -11.71 -5.86 -6.31
CA ARG A 46 -12.82 -6.55 -5.62
C ARG A 46 -12.59 -6.72 -4.10
N GLY A 47 -11.46 -6.22 -3.58
CA GLY A 47 -11.14 -6.27 -2.15
C GLY A 47 -10.32 -7.48 -1.71
N GLU A 48 -9.83 -8.30 -2.64
CA GLU A 48 -8.77 -9.27 -2.35
C GLU A 48 -7.41 -8.54 -2.20
N LEU A 49 -6.38 -9.26 -1.76
CA LEU A 49 -5.01 -8.73 -1.68
C LEU A 49 -4.16 -9.32 -2.80
N LEU A 50 -3.81 -8.50 -3.77
CA LEU A 50 -2.82 -8.82 -4.79
C LEU A 50 -1.42 -8.62 -4.22
N ILE A 51 -0.49 -9.51 -4.54
CA ILE A 51 0.94 -9.30 -4.40
C ILE A 51 1.58 -9.52 -5.78
N THR A 52 2.19 -8.48 -6.32
CA THR A 52 2.70 -8.50 -7.70
C THR A 52 4.00 -9.29 -7.81
N ALA A 53 4.35 -9.69 -9.04
CA ALA A 53 5.75 -9.93 -9.36
C ALA A 53 6.56 -8.63 -9.18
N PRO A 54 7.88 -8.70 -8.92
CA PRO A 54 8.71 -7.51 -8.77
C PRO A 54 8.80 -6.69 -10.08
N VAL A 55 8.66 -5.37 -9.96
CA VAL A 55 8.85 -4.38 -11.04
C VAL A 55 9.93 -3.41 -10.60
N ASP A 56 11.02 -3.29 -11.36
CA ASP A 56 12.14 -2.37 -11.06
C ASP A 56 12.66 -2.50 -9.60
N GLY A 57 12.68 -3.73 -9.07
CA GLY A 57 13.09 -4.02 -7.70
C GLY A 57 12.01 -3.79 -6.63
N TRP A 58 10.77 -3.49 -7.01
CA TRP A 58 9.64 -3.28 -6.11
C TRP A 58 8.55 -4.32 -6.27
N THR A 59 8.12 -4.92 -5.17
CA THR A 59 6.92 -5.75 -5.11
C THR A 59 5.80 -4.98 -4.45
N PHE A 60 4.61 -5.02 -5.06
CA PHE A 60 3.45 -4.31 -4.56
C PHE A 60 2.47 -5.25 -3.90
N ALA A 61 1.90 -4.83 -2.76
CA ALA A 61 0.71 -5.47 -2.20
C ALA A 61 -0.46 -4.50 -2.35
N VAL A 62 -1.49 -4.85 -3.12
CA VAL A 62 -2.54 -3.93 -3.59
C VAL A 62 -3.93 -4.45 -3.22
N THR A 63 -4.81 -3.56 -2.75
CA THR A 63 -6.21 -3.87 -2.45
C THR A 63 -7.08 -2.61 -2.53
N ALA A 64 -8.40 -2.78 -2.57
CA ALA A 64 -9.33 -1.66 -2.42
C ALA A 64 -9.21 -1.01 -1.02
N PRO A 65 -9.37 0.32 -0.88
CA PRO A 65 -9.28 1.00 0.41
C PRO A 65 -10.22 0.40 1.45
N GLY A 66 -9.74 0.26 2.69
CA GLY A 66 -10.52 -0.30 3.81
C GLY A 66 -10.76 -1.83 3.74
N HIS A 67 -10.11 -2.57 2.84
CA HIS A 67 -10.31 -4.01 2.69
C HIS A 67 -9.23 -4.86 3.36
N ALA A 68 -8.16 -5.19 2.63
CA ALA A 68 -7.20 -6.22 3.03
C ALA A 68 -5.90 -5.66 3.67
N LEU A 69 -5.78 -4.34 3.80
CA LEU A 69 -4.68 -3.66 4.49
C LEU A 69 -5.25 -2.72 5.57
N PRO A 70 -4.49 -2.43 6.66
CA PRO A 70 -4.92 -1.49 7.69
C PRO A 70 -5.06 -0.06 7.14
N ASP A 71 -5.98 0.72 7.71
CA ASP A 71 -6.13 2.13 7.35
C ASP A 71 -4.95 2.94 7.91
N LEU A 72 -4.44 3.91 7.15
CA LEU A 72 -3.34 4.77 7.60
C LEU A 72 -3.72 5.62 8.83
N SER A 73 -5.01 5.88 9.03
CA SER A 73 -5.56 6.60 10.18
C SER A 73 -5.80 5.73 11.41
N ASP A 74 -5.66 4.40 11.31
CA ASP A 74 -5.80 3.52 12.46
C ASP A 74 -4.68 3.75 13.47
N ALA A 75 -5.03 3.83 14.76
CA ALA A 75 -4.07 4.05 15.84
C ALA A 75 -2.94 2.99 15.92
N GLY A 76 -3.19 1.77 15.42
CA GLY A 76 -2.22 0.68 15.35
C GLY A 76 -1.37 0.66 14.07
N PHE A 77 -1.67 1.52 13.08
CA PHE A 77 -1.02 1.49 11.77
C PHE A 77 0.49 1.67 11.88
N ALA A 78 0.95 2.69 12.60
CA ALA A 78 2.39 2.98 12.70
C ALA A 78 3.17 1.82 13.36
N GLU A 79 2.61 1.20 14.40
CA GLU A 79 3.25 0.04 15.03
C GLU A 79 3.31 -1.17 14.08
N TRP A 80 2.20 -1.49 13.41
CA TRP A 80 2.14 -2.56 12.42
C TRP A 80 3.11 -2.31 11.26
N PHE A 81 3.13 -1.09 10.73
CA PHE A 81 3.94 -0.69 9.59
C PHE A 81 5.43 -0.73 9.92
N GLY A 82 5.81 -0.31 11.13
CA GLY A 82 7.16 -0.48 11.66
C GLY A 82 7.55 -1.96 11.76
N LYS A 83 6.71 -2.82 12.35
CA LYS A 83 7.00 -4.27 12.41
C LYS A 83 7.15 -4.90 11.02
N LEU A 84 6.33 -4.50 10.07
CA LEU A 84 6.42 -4.96 8.69
C LEU A 84 7.74 -4.53 8.05
N SER A 85 8.13 -3.26 8.18
CA SER A 85 9.41 -2.75 7.72
C SER A 85 10.61 -3.40 8.43
N ALA A 86 10.50 -3.79 9.69
CA ALA A 86 11.57 -4.53 10.37
C ALA A 86 11.84 -5.90 9.72
N ARG A 87 10.81 -6.52 9.14
CA ARG A 87 10.90 -7.82 8.43
C ARG A 87 11.32 -7.67 6.97
N LEU A 88 10.85 -6.62 6.30
CA LEU A 88 10.99 -6.43 4.85
C LEU A 88 12.03 -5.36 4.47
N GLY A 89 12.61 -4.65 5.44
CA GLY A 89 13.49 -3.51 5.22
C GLY A 89 12.72 -2.26 4.78
N THR A 90 12.72 -2.00 3.49
CA THR A 90 12.29 -0.73 2.88
C THR A 90 10.83 -0.86 2.42
N VAL A 91 9.89 -0.23 3.14
CA VAL A 91 8.44 -0.31 2.86
C VAL A 91 7.83 1.08 2.71
N ARG A 92 6.96 1.25 1.72
CA ARG A 92 6.13 2.44 1.51
C ARG A 92 4.67 2.02 1.43
N CYS A 93 3.77 2.93 1.79
CA CYS A 93 2.33 2.73 1.73
C CYS A 93 1.69 3.96 1.12
N PHE A 94 0.63 3.77 0.34
CA PHE A 94 -0.12 4.85 -0.28
C PHE A 94 -1.61 4.48 -0.34
N VAL A 95 -2.47 5.49 -0.34
CA VAL A 95 -3.91 5.33 -0.53
C VAL A 95 -4.49 6.49 -1.34
N THR A 96 -5.39 6.16 -2.26
CA THR A 96 -6.27 7.13 -2.94
C THR A 96 -7.72 6.66 -2.88
N HIS A 97 -8.67 7.58 -2.67
CA HIS A 97 -10.09 7.32 -2.88
C HIS A 97 -10.86 8.61 -3.18
N ARG A 98 -10.87 9.04 -4.44
CA ARG A 98 -11.49 10.29 -4.91
C ARG A 98 -12.96 10.52 -4.55
N VAL A 99 -13.76 9.49 -4.26
CA VAL A 99 -15.18 9.72 -3.89
C VAL A 99 -15.28 10.43 -2.53
N VAL A 100 -14.32 10.19 -1.65
CA VAL A 100 -14.25 10.82 -0.32
C VAL A 100 -13.03 11.76 -0.22
N GLU A 101 -12.32 11.97 -1.33
CA GLU A 101 -11.05 12.70 -1.39
C GLU A 101 -10.03 12.20 -0.34
N LEU A 102 -9.87 10.88 -0.22
CA LEU A 102 -8.88 10.28 0.68
C LEU A 102 -7.51 10.20 -0.01
N HIS A 103 -6.50 10.82 0.59
CA HIS A 103 -5.13 10.88 0.08
C HIS A 103 -4.14 10.60 1.21
N GLY A 104 -3.31 9.58 1.07
CA GLY A 104 -2.38 9.23 2.14
C GLY A 104 -1.13 8.52 1.67
N TRP A 105 -0.09 8.64 2.49
CA TRP A 105 1.21 8.02 2.27
C TRP A 105 1.92 7.72 3.59
N ALA A 106 2.77 6.70 3.58
CA ALA A 106 3.66 6.39 4.67
C ALA A 106 4.98 5.80 4.15
N ARG A 107 6.06 6.01 4.90
CA ARG A 107 7.35 5.37 4.60
C ARG A 107 8.05 4.90 5.87
N ALA A 108 8.62 3.70 5.79
CA ALA A 108 9.38 3.09 6.86
C ALA A 108 10.61 2.36 6.29
N GLU A 109 11.67 2.37 7.09
CA GLU A 109 12.96 1.81 6.73
C GLU A 109 13.50 1.03 7.94
N LEU A 110 13.79 -0.26 7.78
CA LEU A 110 14.41 -1.12 8.81
C LEU A 110 13.70 -1.04 10.18
N GLY A 111 12.37 -0.97 10.17
CA GLY A 111 11.55 -0.91 11.37
C GLY A 111 11.25 0.48 11.89
N ARG A 112 11.86 1.52 11.34
CA ARG A 112 11.62 2.92 11.71
C ARG A 112 10.56 3.52 10.81
N VAL A 113 9.42 3.88 11.38
CA VAL A 113 8.41 4.71 10.70
C VAL A 113 8.89 6.15 10.67
N GLU A 114 9.05 6.71 9.47
CA GLU A 114 9.55 8.09 9.29
C GLU A 114 8.42 9.08 9.03
N ARG A 115 7.39 8.64 8.32
CA ARG A 115 6.23 9.47 7.94
C ARG A 115 4.98 8.60 7.87
N VAL A 116 3.87 9.11 8.41
CA VAL A 116 2.50 8.67 8.09
C VAL A 116 1.68 9.95 7.93
N TYR A 117 1.03 10.10 6.79
CA TYR A 117 0.12 11.19 6.53
C TYR A 117 -1.14 10.67 5.84
N CYS A 118 -2.30 11.15 6.27
CA CYS A 118 -3.58 10.81 5.67
C CYS A 118 -4.50 12.03 5.76
N TYR A 119 -4.98 12.50 4.62
CA TYR A 119 -5.89 13.63 4.47
C TYR A 119 -7.20 13.16 3.83
N LEU A 120 -8.29 13.74 4.31
CA LEU A 120 -9.64 13.47 3.84
C LEU A 120 -10.31 14.78 3.42
N GLY A 121 -10.32 15.03 2.11
CA GLY A 121 -10.81 16.27 1.51
C GLY A 121 -12.31 16.48 1.67
N GLU A 122 -13.15 15.44 1.70
CA GLU A 122 -14.60 15.61 1.89
C GLU A 122 -14.95 16.31 3.23
N ARG A 123 -14.04 16.24 4.21
CA ARG A 123 -14.15 16.91 5.52
C ARG A 123 -13.10 17.99 5.75
N GLY A 124 -12.16 18.19 4.82
CA GLY A 124 -11.00 19.07 5.03
C GLY A 124 -10.15 18.67 6.25
N GLU A 125 -10.02 17.38 6.53
CA GLU A 125 -9.46 16.86 7.78
C GLU A 125 -8.16 16.09 7.56
N VAL A 126 -7.16 16.34 8.41
CA VAL A 126 -5.96 15.49 8.51
C VAL A 126 -6.24 14.37 9.52
N LEU A 127 -6.38 13.14 9.02
CA LEU A 127 -6.68 11.95 9.82
C LEU A 127 -5.43 11.37 10.51
N ALA A 128 -4.26 11.54 9.90
CA ALA A 128 -2.99 11.12 10.48
C ALA A 128 -1.88 12.10 10.08
N ASP A 129 -1.02 12.45 11.04
CA ASP A 129 0.16 13.29 10.84
C ASP A 129 1.28 12.88 11.81
N ILE A 130 2.08 11.89 11.41
CA ILE A 130 3.18 11.36 12.20
C ILE A 130 4.50 11.58 11.45
N GLY A 131 5.51 12.06 12.17
CA GLY A 131 6.81 12.36 11.61
C GLY A 131 6.86 13.72 10.91
N GLN A 132 8.05 14.12 10.47
CA GLN A 132 8.24 15.40 9.78
C GLN A 132 7.85 15.27 8.31
N ARG A 133 7.15 16.29 7.81
CA ARG A 133 6.94 16.45 6.37
C ARG A 133 8.28 16.49 5.63
N THR A 134 8.35 15.75 4.54
CA THR A 134 9.47 15.63 3.62
C THR A 134 9.41 16.73 2.54
N ALA A 135 10.54 16.96 1.86
CA ALA A 135 10.62 17.91 0.75
C ALA A 135 9.82 17.47 -0.49
N ASP A 136 9.51 16.19 -0.61
CA ASP A 136 8.79 15.61 -1.76
C ASP A 136 7.27 15.84 -1.68
N GLU A 137 6.74 16.08 -0.47
CA GLU A 137 5.32 16.28 -0.19
C GLU A 137 4.85 17.67 -0.66
N VAL A 138 3.65 17.72 -1.25
CA VAL A 138 3.02 18.98 -1.69
C VAL A 138 2.62 19.88 -0.53
N GLY A 139 2.57 21.19 -0.81
CA GLY A 139 2.02 22.17 0.13
C GLY A 139 0.53 22.35 -0.10
N GLY A 140 -0.24 22.44 0.98
CA GLY A 140 -1.70 22.60 0.91
C GLY A 140 -2.42 21.26 0.97
N GLU A 141 -3.62 21.22 0.38
CA GLU A 141 -4.48 20.05 0.31
C GLU A 141 -4.01 19.16 -0.85
N PRO A 142 -3.63 17.90 -0.60
CA PRO A 142 -3.18 16.98 -1.66
C PRO A 142 -4.35 16.41 -2.46
N ASP A 143 -4.06 16.00 -3.70
CA ASP A 143 -4.98 15.23 -4.55
C ASP A 143 -4.44 13.82 -4.90
N GLU A 144 -5.13 13.11 -5.81
CA GLU A 144 -4.72 11.76 -6.22
C GLU A 144 -3.45 11.74 -7.08
N ASP A 145 -3.21 12.79 -7.87
CA ASP A 145 -2.00 12.91 -8.70
C ASP A 145 -0.76 13.14 -7.83
N ASP A 146 -0.91 13.88 -6.73
CA ASP A 146 0.15 14.07 -5.75
C ASP A 146 0.61 12.76 -5.09
N VAL A 147 -0.35 11.89 -4.77
CA VAL A 147 -0.04 10.55 -4.21
C VAL A 147 0.70 9.70 -5.23
N LEU A 148 0.26 9.69 -6.49
CA LEU A 148 0.89 8.93 -7.57
C LEU A 148 2.30 9.44 -7.89
N ARG A 149 2.47 10.76 -7.94
CA ARG A 149 3.78 11.41 -8.10
C ARG A 149 4.73 11.02 -6.95
N LEU A 150 4.25 11.07 -5.71
CA LEU A 150 5.04 10.71 -4.55
C LEU A 150 5.40 9.22 -4.55
N ALA A 151 4.50 8.35 -5.00
CA ALA A 151 4.79 6.94 -5.22
C ALA A 151 5.90 6.74 -6.26
N GLY A 152 5.91 7.52 -7.34
CA GLY A 152 7.01 7.54 -8.31
C GLY A 152 8.36 7.95 -7.71
N LEU A 153 8.37 8.92 -6.79
CA LEU A 153 9.59 9.37 -6.11
C LEU A 153 10.12 8.36 -5.08
N TRP A 154 9.22 7.66 -4.38
CA TRP A 154 9.60 6.77 -3.28
C TRP A 154 9.66 5.28 -3.65
N SER A 155 9.12 4.90 -4.81
CA SER A 155 9.20 3.58 -5.41
C SER A 155 9.02 3.61 -6.94
N VAL A 156 7.83 3.27 -7.45
CA VAL A 156 7.41 3.33 -8.86
C VAL A 156 5.99 3.86 -8.89
N ASN A 157 5.69 4.75 -9.84
CA ASN A 157 4.33 5.24 -10.06
C ASN A 157 3.48 4.13 -10.70
N PRO A 158 2.47 3.57 -10.00
CA PRO A 158 1.69 2.45 -10.54
C PRO A 158 0.79 2.83 -11.70
N ALA A 159 0.54 4.13 -11.92
CA ALA A 159 -0.19 4.65 -13.08
C ALA A 159 0.65 4.63 -14.38
N GLU A 160 1.95 4.34 -14.30
CA GLU A 160 2.88 4.29 -15.43
C GLU A 160 3.30 2.85 -15.79
N LEU A 161 2.56 1.85 -15.30
CA LEU A 161 2.87 0.43 -15.49
C LEU A 161 2.22 -0.17 -16.75
N ASP A 162 1.26 0.51 -17.36
CA ASP A 162 0.57 0.05 -18.56
C ASP A 162 1.54 -0.36 -19.66
N GLY A 163 1.39 -1.60 -20.15
CA GLY A 163 2.17 -2.12 -21.26
C GLY A 163 3.59 -2.59 -20.91
N ARG A 164 4.06 -2.41 -19.66
CA ARG A 164 5.38 -2.90 -19.24
C ARG A 164 5.41 -4.42 -19.24
N ASP A 165 6.51 -5.01 -19.69
CA ASP A 165 6.72 -6.45 -19.58
C ASP A 165 7.26 -6.77 -18.18
N VAL A 166 6.42 -7.41 -17.36
CA VAL A 166 6.76 -7.80 -15.99
C VAL A 166 6.78 -9.32 -15.92
N PRO A 167 7.97 -9.94 -15.92
CA PRO A 167 8.08 -11.39 -15.83
C PRO A 167 7.81 -11.88 -14.40
N GLY A 168 7.21 -13.06 -14.29
CA GLY A 168 6.94 -13.72 -13.02
C GLY A 168 5.46 -13.74 -12.64
N ASP A 169 5.15 -14.57 -11.66
CA ASP A 169 3.77 -14.75 -11.23
C ASP A 169 3.41 -13.82 -10.07
N CYS A 170 2.16 -13.36 -10.09
CA CYS A 170 1.56 -12.66 -8.95
C CYS A 170 0.88 -13.68 -8.03
N LEU A 171 0.60 -13.25 -6.80
CA LEU A 171 -0.17 -13.99 -5.81
C LEU A 171 -1.42 -13.21 -5.46
N VAL A 172 -2.52 -13.89 -5.18
CA VAL A 172 -3.68 -13.28 -4.53
C VAL A 172 -4.05 -14.08 -3.30
N ALA A 173 -4.39 -13.37 -2.23
CA ALA A 173 -5.00 -13.92 -1.03
C ALA A 173 -6.38 -13.29 -0.81
N GLY A 174 -7.30 -14.05 -0.21
CA GLY A 174 -8.59 -13.54 0.24
C GLY A 174 -8.41 -12.47 1.32
N ARG A 175 -9.48 -11.72 1.62
CA ARG A 175 -9.46 -10.68 2.66
C ARG A 175 -9.10 -11.32 4.01
N PRO A 176 -7.98 -10.96 4.65
CA PRO A 176 -7.68 -11.41 6.00
C PRO A 176 -8.77 -10.92 6.97
N PRO A 177 -9.10 -11.69 8.03
CA PRO A 177 -10.13 -11.29 8.99
C PRO A 177 -9.78 -9.95 9.63
N GLU A 178 -10.77 -9.08 9.89
CA GLU A 178 -10.54 -7.72 10.42
C GLU A 178 -9.80 -7.71 11.77
N SER A 179 -9.96 -8.78 12.56
CA SER A 179 -9.22 -8.97 13.82
C SER A 179 -7.71 -9.09 13.63
N ARG A 180 -7.25 -9.41 12.41
CA ARG A 180 -5.83 -9.61 12.09
C ARG A 180 -5.00 -8.34 12.25
N TRP A 181 -5.57 -7.21 11.85
CA TRP A 181 -4.91 -5.90 11.94
C TRP A 181 -5.14 -5.22 13.29
N ARG A 182 -6.14 -5.70 14.04
CA ARG A 182 -6.45 -5.26 15.41
C ARG A 182 -5.64 -6.04 16.43
N THR A 183 -4.33 -5.85 16.46
CA THR A 183 -3.54 -6.25 17.64
C THR A 183 -2.91 -5.04 18.32
N GLY A 184 -3.70 -4.47 19.23
CA GLY A 184 -3.35 -3.40 20.16
C GLY A 184 -4.41 -3.12 21.25
N TRP A 185 -5.00 -4.17 21.88
CA TRP A 185 -5.71 -4.25 23.20
C TRP A 185 -6.89 -3.23 23.49
N PRO A 186 -7.83 -3.47 24.45
CA PRO A 186 -9.16 -2.90 24.43
C PRO A 186 -9.19 -1.45 24.90
N ARG A 187 -10.23 -0.75 24.44
CA ARG A 187 -10.62 0.56 24.95
C ARG A 187 -10.87 0.46 26.45
N ARG A 188 -10.13 1.24 27.23
CA ARG A 188 -10.61 1.66 28.56
C ARG A 188 -11.67 2.73 28.37
#